data_AF-L7MJG4-F1
#
_entry.id   AF-L7MJG4-F1
#
_cell.length_a   1.000
_cell.length_b   1.000
_cell.length_c   1.000
_cell.angle_alpha   90.00
_cell.angle_beta   90.00
_cell.angle_gamma   90.00
#
_symmetry.space_group_name_H-M   'P 1'
#
loop_
_entity.id
_entity.type
_entity.pdbx_description
1 polymer ?
#
loop_
_entity_poly.entity_id
_entity_poly.type
_entity_poly.pdbx_seq_one_letter_code
_entity_poly.pdbx_strand_id
1 'polypeptide(L)'
;TKDNSPSAAEGRAAVFIAEHCSIFTADHLTEFVRNSFPDGAAGQDYHMKRTKCAAVIKNVLYPNFKGDIKAQIGSSKYSIIVDESTDIAFTKFLTHHIAQRSDIVTFLSLCLLNACIADRNVETIKCTLSEYDLNLDNIVGIGTGNASVMVGVNHGVYKQLKTDVSHLILIRCVCHSLQLATSAAVAEGLPRSLDYLVGDMYNWFARSFSRQQAYKELFGILNDGEEPLKIVQACSTRWLSIATAVECVLHQWTELKAHFQVARLAENCYCAEVPHSMCCDEINKAYLLFLRPVLTEVQRVIKSFEAHNADQTKLLDDLVQLLSSLIKKVMIRTASVDVYTTRVEEYLDPKPYILSLFIREAC
;
A
#
# COMPACT_ATOMS: atom_id res chain seq x y z
N THR A 1 16.49 31.32 -24.16
CA THR A 1 15.69 31.47 -25.39
C THR A 1 14.89 30.20 -25.58
N LYS A 2 13.58 30.26 -25.86
CA LYS A 2 12.79 29.03 -26.11
C LYS A 2 13.26 28.43 -27.43
N ASP A 3 14.04 27.36 -27.35
CA ASP A 3 14.42 26.57 -28.52
C ASP A 3 13.17 25.90 -29.09
N ASN A 4 12.78 26.34 -30.29
CA ASN A 4 11.63 25.86 -31.03
C ASN A 4 12.05 24.89 -32.15
N SER A 5 13.26 24.35 -32.11
CA SER A 5 13.70 23.31 -33.04
C SER A 5 12.79 22.06 -32.95
N PRO A 6 12.66 21.29 -34.04
CA PRO A 6 11.96 20.00 -34.01
C PRO A 6 12.48 19.09 -32.91
N SER A 7 13.81 19.01 -32.71
CA SER A 7 14.43 18.22 -31.65
C SER A 7 14.05 18.67 -30.24
N ALA A 8 13.93 19.98 -30.00
CA ALA A 8 13.47 20.49 -28.72
C ALA A 8 11.97 20.21 -28.47
N ALA A 9 11.14 20.28 -29.51
CA ALA A 9 9.72 19.90 -29.44
C ALA A 9 9.56 18.40 -29.14
N GLU A 10 10.33 17.58 -29.83
CA GLU A 10 10.46 16.15 -29.62
C GLU A 10 10.93 15.78 -28.21
N GLY A 11 11.94 16.48 -27.67
CA GLY A 11 12.39 16.31 -26.29
C GLY A 11 11.29 16.63 -25.27
N ARG A 12 10.57 17.75 -25.47
CA ARG A 12 9.41 18.11 -24.62
C ARG A 12 8.29 17.09 -24.70
N ALA A 13 8.00 16.57 -25.89
CA ALA A 13 7.02 15.51 -26.07
C ALA A 13 7.44 14.22 -25.37
N ALA A 14 8.73 13.87 -25.40
CA ALA A 14 9.24 12.70 -24.68
C ALA A 14 9.10 12.85 -23.17
N VAL A 15 9.33 14.04 -22.60
CA VAL A 15 9.06 14.33 -21.18
C VAL A 15 7.57 14.17 -20.87
N PHE A 16 6.70 14.80 -21.65
CA PHE A 16 5.24 14.70 -21.48
C PHE A 16 4.77 13.24 -21.54
N ILE A 17 5.28 12.47 -22.50
CA ILE A 17 4.94 11.04 -22.62
C ILE A 17 5.42 10.27 -21.40
N ALA A 18 6.65 10.51 -20.94
CA ALA A 18 7.20 9.82 -19.77
C ALA A 18 6.40 10.08 -18.49
N GLU A 19 5.87 11.30 -18.31
CA GLU A 19 5.14 11.70 -17.11
C GLU A 19 3.66 11.30 -17.12
N HIS A 20 3.02 11.28 -18.30
CA HIS A 20 1.56 11.26 -18.37
C HIS A 20 0.97 10.21 -19.31
N CYS A 21 1.79 9.51 -20.09
CA CYS A 21 1.28 8.61 -21.12
C CYS A 21 2.04 7.28 -21.17
N SER A 22 1.42 6.35 -21.88
CA SER A 22 2.13 5.16 -22.37
C SER A 22 3.04 5.54 -23.54
N ILE A 23 4.25 4.98 -23.59
CA ILE A 23 5.17 5.20 -24.72
C ILE A 23 4.60 4.77 -26.07
N PHE A 24 3.60 3.87 -26.05
CA PHE A 24 2.90 3.43 -27.26
C PHE A 24 2.10 4.55 -27.94
N THR A 25 1.78 5.64 -27.26
CA THR A 25 1.05 6.77 -27.86
C THR A 25 1.92 7.63 -28.79
N ALA A 26 3.26 7.49 -28.71
CA ALA A 26 4.21 8.31 -29.47
C ALA A 26 3.98 8.26 -31.00
N ASP A 27 3.63 7.08 -31.53
CA ASP A 27 3.39 6.89 -32.96
C ASP A 27 2.15 7.66 -33.43
N HIS A 28 1.04 7.53 -32.72
CA HIS A 28 -0.22 8.20 -33.05
C HIS A 28 -0.13 9.71 -32.83
N LEU A 29 0.60 10.14 -31.78
CA LEU A 29 0.87 11.56 -31.54
C LEU A 29 1.67 12.17 -32.69
N THR A 30 2.66 11.43 -33.22
CA THR A 30 3.43 11.87 -34.39
C THR A 30 2.54 12.07 -35.61
N GLU A 31 1.63 11.13 -35.89
CA GLU A 31 0.68 11.27 -37.00
C GLU A 31 -0.28 12.44 -36.80
N PHE A 32 -0.81 12.61 -35.59
CA PHE A 32 -1.68 13.73 -35.24
C PHE A 32 -1.00 15.08 -35.47
N VAL A 33 0.24 15.25 -35.00
CA VAL A 33 1.01 16.50 -35.19
C VAL A 33 1.25 16.78 -36.67
N ARG A 34 1.66 15.76 -37.45
CA ARG A 34 1.93 15.92 -38.89
C ARG A 34 0.67 16.28 -39.68
N ASN A 35 -0.47 15.70 -39.33
CA ASN A 35 -1.73 15.94 -40.03
C ASN A 35 -2.39 17.26 -39.61
N SER A 36 -2.19 17.70 -38.37
CA SER A 36 -2.76 18.94 -37.85
C SER A 36 -1.96 20.18 -38.25
N PHE A 37 -0.66 20.01 -38.54
CA PHE A 37 0.25 21.09 -38.92
C PHE A 37 1.00 20.76 -40.23
N PRO A 38 0.30 20.51 -41.35
CA PRO A 38 0.90 20.01 -42.58
C PRO A 38 1.86 20.99 -43.24
N ASP A 39 1.63 22.30 -43.11
CA ASP A 39 2.41 23.36 -43.76
C ASP A 39 3.51 23.95 -42.86
N GLY A 40 3.56 23.54 -41.59
CA GLY A 40 4.55 24.02 -40.63
C GLY A 40 5.79 23.14 -40.63
N ALA A 41 6.98 23.73 -40.72
CA ALA A 41 8.25 23.00 -40.57
C ALA A 41 8.29 22.17 -39.26
N ALA A 42 7.74 22.71 -38.17
CA ALA A 42 7.63 22.00 -36.89
C ALA A 42 6.74 20.75 -36.94
N GLY A 43 5.75 20.69 -37.83
CA GLY A 43 4.90 19.53 -38.04
C GLY A 43 5.54 18.52 -39.00
N GLN A 44 6.11 18.99 -40.11
CA GLN A 44 6.74 18.13 -41.11
C GLN A 44 7.97 17.39 -40.57
N ASP A 45 8.79 18.06 -39.77
CA ASP A 45 10.05 17.53 -39.22
C ASP A 45 9.86 16.77 -37.89
N TYR A 46 8.62 16.60 -37.42
CA TYR A 46 8.32 15.86 -36.21
C TYR A 46 8.30 14.35 -36.48
N HIS A 47 9.25 13.61 -35.91
CA HIS A 47 9.47 12.19 -36.17
C HIS A 47 9.59 11.36 -34.88
N MET A 48 8.85 11.73 -33.84
CA MET A 48 8.91 11.09 -32.51
C MET A 48 8.11 9.79 -32.42
N LYS A 49 8.53 8.78 -33.17
CA LYS A 49 7.97 7.43 -33.04
C LYS A 49 8.45 6.72 -31.77
N ARG A 50 7.80 5.62 -31.39
CA ARG A 50 8.04 4.86 -30.14
C ARG A 50 9.51 4.59 -29.86
N THR A 51 10.27 4.08 -30.84
CA THR A 51 11.69 3.75 -30.66
C THR A 51 12.54 5.00 -30.42
N LYS A 52 12.23 6.10 -31.12
CA LYS A 52 12.92 7.38 -30.91
C LYS A 52 12.58 7.96 -29.54
N CYS A 53 11.31 7.92 -29.15
CA CYS A 53 10.86 8.35 -27.82
C CYS A 53 11.59 7.58 -26.72
N ALA A 54 11.66 6.25 -26.83
CA ALA A 54 12.39 5.41 -25.89
C ALA A 54 13.88 5.77 -25.83
N ALA A 55 14.51 6.02 -26.99
CA ALA A 55 15.91 6.40 -27.06
C ALA A 55 16.15 7.80 -26.44
N VAL A 56 15.26 8.76 -26.68
CA VAL A 56 15.35 10.10 -26.07
C VAL A 56 15.20 10.00 -24.55
N ILE A 57 14.21 9.25 -24.06
CA ILE A 57 14.02 9.04 -22.62
C ILE A 57 15.27 8.41 -22.00
N LYS A 58 15.78 7.31 -22.58
CA LYS A 58 16.90 6.54 -22.00
C LYS A 58 18.26 7.21 -22.14
N ASN A 59 18.52 7.83 -23.28
CA ASN A 59 19.88 8.27 -23.64
C ASN A 59 20.07 9.79 -23.55
N VAL A 60 18.99 10.56 -23.40
CA VAL A 60 19.05 12.03 -23.31
C VAL A 60 18.46 12.50 -21.99
N LEU A 61 17.20 12.18 -21.70
CA LEU A 61 16.51 12.65 -20.50
C LEU A 61 17.07 12.01 -19.23
N TYR A 62 17.17 10.68 -19.20
CA TYR A 62 17.66 9.96 -18.02
C TYR A 62 19.07 10.39 -17.59
N PRO A 63 20.10 10.46 -18.47
CA PRO A 63 21.42 10.92 -18.07
C PRO A 63 21.43 12.37 -17.56
N ASN A 64 20.58 13.23 -18.13
CA ASN A 64 20.45 14.62 -17.69
C ASN A 64 19.84 14.71 -16.30
N PHE A 65 18.66 14.12 -16.07
CA PHE A 65 18.01 14.09 -14.76
C PHE A 65 18.86 13.38 -13.70
N LYS A 66 19.59 12.32 -14.07
CA LYS A 66 20.56 11.67 -13.19
C LYS A 66 21.68 12.62 -12.78
N GLY A 67 22.19 13.42 -13.72
CA GLY A 67 23.17 14.48 -13.46
C GLY A 67 22.61 15.54 -12.51
N ASP A 68 21.38 15.98 -12.73
CA ASP A 68 20.70 16.97 -11.88
C ASP A 68 20.52 16.46 -10.44
N ILE A 69 20.02 15.23 -10.27
CA ILE A 69 19.86 14.59 -8.96
C ILE A 69 21.22 14.49 -8.25
N LYS A 70 22.26 14.04 -8.96
CA LYS A 70 23.62 13.96 -8.42
C LYS A 70 24.12 15.34 -7.98
N ALA A 71 23.95 16.38 -8.79
CA ALA A 71 24.38 17.73 -8.48
C ALA A 71 23.60 18.32 -7.28
N GLN A 72 22.31 18.02 -7.19
CA GLN A 72 21.44 18.45 -6.09
C GLN A 72 21.85 17.81 -4.76
N ILE A 73 22.17 16.51 -4.76
CA ILE A 73 22.63 15.80 -3.55
C ILE A 73 24.05 16.26 -3.18
N GLY A 74 24.94 16.28 -4.17
CA GLY A 74 26.34 16.67 -4.01
C GLY A 74 27.02 15.91 -2.88
N SER A 75 27.74 16.62 -2.01
CA SER A 75 28.39 16.06 -0.81
C SER A 75 27.53 16.12 0.46
N SER A 76 26.24 16.47 0.33
CA SER A 76 25.34 16.60 1.47
C SER A 76 25.09 15.24 2.14
N LYS A 77 24.74 15.27 3.43
CA LYS A 77 24.13 14.12 4.09
C LYS A 77 22.72 13.87 3.54
N TYR A 78 22.33 12.61 3.42
CA TYR A 78 21.02 12.20 2.90
C TYR A 78 20.51 10.96 3.62
N SER A 79 19.21 10.71 3.51
CA SER A 79 18.60 9.45 3.95
C SER A 79 18.11 8.67 2.74
N ILE A 80 18.06 7.35 2.86
CA ILE A 80 17.48 6.48 1.84
C ILE A 80 16.20 5.83 2.37
N ILE A 81 15.22 5.65 1.50
CA ILE A 81 14.05 4.81 1.76
C ILE A 81 14.10 3.67 0.75
N VAL A 82 14.01 2.45 1.26
CA VAL A 82 14.04 1.24 0.44
C VAL A 82 12.82 0.39 0.74
N ASP A 83 12.15 -0.06 -0.31
CA ASP A 83 10.98 -0.92 -0.18
C ASP A 83 11.04 -2.10 -1.15
N GLU A 84 10.63 -3.27 -0.66
CA GLU A 84 10.59 -4.49 -1.45
C GLU A 84 9.17 -4.67 -2.00
N SER A 85 9.05 -4.77 -3.32
CA SER A 85 7.78 -5.04 -3.99
C SER A 85 7.85 -6.33 -4.80
N THR A 86 6.70 -6.96 -5.02
CA THR A 86 6.57 -8.15 -5.88
C THR A 86 5.48 -7.86 -6.88
N ASP A 87 5.78 -7.99 -8.17
CA ASP A 87 4.81 -7.79 -9.23
C ASP A 87 3.90 -9.03 -9.42
N ILE A 88 2.93 -8.89 -10.32
CA ILE A 88 1.97 -9.96 -10.67
C ILE A 88 2.62 -11.16 -11.36
N ALA A 89 3.83 -11.00 -11.90
CA ALA A 89 4.63 -12.05 -12.52
C ALA A 89 5.62 -12.69 -11.54
N PHE A 90 5.45 -12.44 -10.23
CA PHE A 90 6.31 -12.93 -9.15
C PHE A 90 7.75 -12.39 -9.19
N THR A 91 7.95 -11.30 -9.92
CA THR A 91 9.22 -10.60 -10.03
C THR A 91 9.37 -9.66 -8.85
N LYS A 92 10.51 -9.75 -8.15
CA LYS A 92 10.77 -8.90 -6.98
C LYS A 92 11.63 -7.71 -7.36
N PHE A 93 11.31 -6.57 -6.76
CA PHE A 93 12.01 -5.32 -6.98
C PHE A 93 12.38 -4.66 -5.65
N LEU A 94 13.52 -3.97 -5.65
CA LEU A 94 13.92 -3.04 -4.61
C LEU A 94 13.81 -1.62 -5.15
N THR A 95 12.92 -0.83 -4.57
CA THR A 95 12.87 0.61 -4.86
C THR A 95 13.89 1.34 -4.01
N HIS A 96 14.49 2.37 -4.58
CA HIS A 96 15.37 3.29 -3.85
C HIS A 96 14.82 4.69 -4.02
N HIS A 97 14.62 5.36 -2.89
CA HIS A 97 14.31 6.77 -2.82
C HIS A 97 15.34 7.47 -1.95
N ILE A 98 15.64 8.72 -2.28
CA ILE A 98 16.48 9.59 -1.45
C ILE A 98 15.62 10.68 -0.86
N ALA A 99 15.79 10.90 0.44
CA ALA A 99 15.28 12.06 1.14
C ALA A 99 16.43 13.02 1.46
N GLN A 100 16.33 14.26 0.95
CA GLN A 100 17.33 15.31 1.17
C GLN A 100 16.63 16.63 1.51
N ARG A 101 16.97 17.21 2.67
CA ARG A 101 16.19 18.31 3.30
C ARG A 101 14.75 17.83 3.58
N SER A 102 14.07 18.37 4.58
CA SER A 102 12.94 17.69 5.26
C SER A 102 11.75 17.20 4.41
N ASP A 103 11.64 17.59 3.13
CA ASP A 103 10.41 17.42 2.35
C ASP A 103 10.58 16.85 0.93
N ILE A 104 11.80 16.66 0.40
CA ILE A 104 11.99 16.16 -0.97
C ILE A 104 12.39 14.69 -0.95
N VAL A 105 11.46 13.82 -1.32
CA VAL A 105 11.71 12.41 -1.60
C VAL A 105 11.80 12.21 -3.11
N THR A 106 12.97 11.87 -3.60
CA THR A 106 13.24 11.63 -5.02
C THR A 106 13.41 10.14 -5.27
N PHE A 107 12.63 9.60 -6.21
CA PHE A 107 12.84 8.24 -6.71
C PHE A 107 14.18 8.16 -7.46
N LEU A 108 15.00 7.15 -7.14
CA LEU A 108 16.27 6.91 -7.81
C LEU A 108 16.22 5.72 -8.76
N SER A 109 15.72 4.59 -8.30
CA SER A 109 15.81 3.35 -9.06
C SER A 109 14.78 2.33 -8.62
N LEU A 110 14.44 1.44 -9.55
CA LEU A 110 13.67 0.22 -9.35
C LEU A 110 14.56 -0.93 -9.82
N CYS A 111 15.18 -1.63 -8.88
CA CYS A 111 16.15 -2.68 -9.18
C CYS A 111 15.48 -4.05 -9.13
N LEU A 112 15.69 -4.85 -10.17
CA LEU A 112 15.26 -6.25 -10.19
C LEU A 112 16.08 -7.07 -9.19
N LEU A 113 15.40 -7.83 -8.31
CA LEU A 113 16.03 -8.75 -7.37
C LEU A 113 15.86 -10.20 -7.84
N ASN A 114 16.99 -10.88 -8.04
CA ASN A 114 17.01 -12.32 -8.32
C ASN A 114 16.95 -13.18 -7.05
N ALA A 115 17.20 -12.59 -5.88
CA ALA A 115 17.07 -13.21 -4.58
C ALA A 115 16.81 -12.14 -3.50
N CYS A 116 15.91 -12.43 -2.56
CA CYS A 116 15.56 -11.51 -1.48
C CYS A 116 16.20 -11.92 -0.17
N ILE A 117 17.51 -11.74 -0.14
CA ILE A 117 18.35 -11.95 1.03
C ILE A 117 19.11 -10.65 1.31
N ALA A 118 19.48 -10.44 2.58
CA ALA A 118 20.04 -9.17 3.02
C ALA A 118 21.31 -8.79 2.24
N ASP A 119 22.19 -9.75 1.96
CA ASP A 119 23.44 -9.52 1.22
C ASP A 119 23.18 -8.93 -0.17
N ARG A 120 22.18 -9.45 -0.88
CA ARG A 120 21.81 -8.97 -2.22
C ARG A 120 21.16 -7.60 -2.16
N ASN A 121 20.34 -7.34 -1.15
CA ASN A 121 19.73 -6.03 -0.97
C ASN A 121 20.80 -4.98 -0.65
N VAL A 122 21.78 -5.29 0.21
CA VAL A 122 22.91 -4.41 0.53
C VAL A 122 23.78 -4.14 -0.70
N GLU A 123 24.12 -5.18 -1.46
CA GLU A 123 24.85 -5.05 -2.73
C GLU A 123 24.08 -4.15 -3.69
N THR A 124 22.78 -4.38 -3.88
CA THR A 124 21.93 -3.56 -4.77
C THR A 124 21.89 -2.10 -4.34
N ILE A 125 21.80 -1.83 -3.03
CA ILE A 125 21.84 -0.46 -2.48
C ILE A 125 23.19 0.18 -2.79
N LYS A 126 24.31 -0.49 -2.50
CA LYS A 126 25.66 0.03 -2.75
C LYS A 126 25.91 0.29 -4.24
N CYS A 127 25.48 -0.63 -5.11
CA CYS A 127 25.56 -0.46 -6.57
C CYS A 127 24.75 0.75 -7.02
N THR A 128 23.50 0.90 -6.56
CA THR A 128 22.66 2.05 -6.90
C THR A 128 23.33 3.36 -6.47
N LEU A 129 23.86 3.44 -5.25
CA LEU A 129 24.56 4.64 -4.78
C LEU A 129 25.81 4.94 -5.62
N SER A 130 26.61 3.91 -5.93
CA SER A 130 27.79 4.06 -6.80
C SER A 130 27.42 4.52 -8.21
N GLU A 131 26.30 4.06 -8.77
CA GLU A 131 25.82 4.49 -10.08
C GLU A 131 25.49 5.99 -10.12
N TYR A 132 25.02 6.55 -9.01
CA TYR A 132 24.76 7.98 -8.86
C TYR A 132 25.94 8.76 -8.29
N ASP A 133 27.09 8.10 -8.05
CA ASP A 133 28.29 8.66 -7.42
C ASP A 133 27.98 9.30 -6.05
N LEU A 134 27.15 8.61 -5.27
CA LEU A 134 26.75 9.01 -3.93
C LEU A 134 27.56 8.24 -2.88
N ASN A 135 28.18 8.98 -1.96
CA ASN A 135 29.01 8.37 -0.94
C ASN A 135 28.18 7.69 0.15
N LEU A 136 28.40 6.39 0.35
CA LEU A 136 27.79 5.58 1.40
C LEU A 136 27.92 6.22 2.80
N ASP A 137 29.06 6.83 3.12
CA ASP A 137 29.32 7.48 4.42
C ASP A 137 28.46 8.74 4.66
N ASN A 138 27.76 9.23 3.63
CA ASN A 138 26.85 10.35 3.73
C ASN A 138 25.42 9.95 4.08
N ILE A 139 25.13 8.66 4.19
CA ILE A 139 23.81 8.20 4.63
C ILE A 139 23.67 8.39 6.14
N VAL A 140 22.67 9.17 6.54
CA VAL A 140 22.35 9.36 7.97
C VAL A 140 21.21 8.46 8.44
N GLY A 141 20.28 8.11 7.55
CA GLY A 141 19.11 7.31 7.87
C GLY A 141 18.71 6.36 6.75
N ILE A 142 18.13 5.22 7.15
CA ILE A 142 17.51 4.26 6.26
C ILE A 142 16.07 3.98 6.72
N GLY A 143 15.10 4.26 5.85
CA GLY A 143 13.69 3.89 6.02
C GLY A 143 13.40 2.56 5.33
N THR A 144 12.86 1.58 6.05
CA THR A 144 12.53 0.26 5.49
C THR A 144 11.21 -0.30 6.01
N GLY A 145 10.66 -1.29 5.29
CA GLY A 145 9.71 -2.23 5.86
C GLY A 145 10.30 -3.04 7.02
N ASN A 146 9.45 -3.74 7.77
CA ASN A 146 9.84 -4.44 9.01
C ASN A 146 10.22 -5.91 8.80
N ALA A 147 10.40 -6.35 7.55
CA ALA A 147 10.78 -7.73 7.25
C ALA A 147 12.14 -8.09 7.89
N SER A 148 12.28 -9.34 8.34
CA SER A 148 13.51 -9.83 8.98
C SER A 148 14.75 -9.63 8.10
N VAL A 149 14.59 -9.74 6.77
CA VAL A 149 15.68 -9.46 5.81
C VAL A 149 16.19 -8.02 5.88
N MET A 150 15.32 -7.06 6.20
CA MET A 150 15.67 -5.63 6.28
C MET A 150 16.18 -5.24 7.66
N VAL A 151 15.48 -5.65 8.72
CA VAL A 151 15.70 -5.16 10.10
C VAL A 151 16.20 -6.21 11.08
N GLY A 152 16.54 -7.41 10.59
CA GLY A 152 17.02 -8.52 11.39
C GLY A 152 18.29 -8.19 12.18
N VAL A 153 18.33 -8.64 13.43
CA VAL A 153 19.39 -8.27 14.40
C VAL A 153 20.75 -8.87 14.06
N ASN A 154 20.77 -10.05 13.43
CA ASN A 154 21.99 -10.80 13.13
C ASN A 154 22.48 -10.57 11.70
N HIS A 155 21.57 -10.60 10.71
CA HIS A 155 21.90 -10.61 9.28
C HIS A 155 20.95 -9.75 8.45
N GLY A 156 20.37 -8.69 9.01
CA GLY A 156 19.52 -7.77 8.27
C GLY A 156 20.30 -6.72 7.47
N VAL A 157 19.69 -6.15 6.43
CA VAL A 157 20.25 -5.04 5.61
C VAL A 157 20.77 -3.91 6.50
N TYR A 158 19.97 -3.45 7.47
CA TYR A 158 20.39 -2.39 8.38
C TYR A 158 21.64 -2.78 9.17
N LYS A 159 21.70 -4.01 9.70
CA LYS A 159 22.84 -4.49 10.51
C LYS A 159 24.14 -4.48 9.70
N GLN A 160 24.07 -4.89 8.44
CA GLN A 160 25.22 -4.88 7.54
C GLN A 160 25.64 -3.44 7.20
N LEU A 161 24.72 -2.59 6.75
CA LEU A 161 25.01 -1.20 6.42
C LEU A 161 25.51 -0.39 7.63
N LYS A 162 25.03 -0.71 8.84
CA LYS A 162 25.50 -0.09 10.10
C LYS A 162 26.96 -0.43 10.42
N THR A 163 27.49 -1.54 9.88
CA THR A 163 28.90 -1.92 10.02
C THR A 163 29.79 -1.02 9.17
N ASP A 164 29.32 -0.66 7.96
CA ASP A 164 30.01 0.27 7.08
C ASP A 164 29.80 1.73 7.54
N VAL A 165 28.58 2.07 7.96
CA VAL A 165 28.15 3.42 8.35
C VAL A 165 27.70 3.41 9.81
N SER A 166 28.65 3.57 10.72
CA SER A 166 28.44 3.44 12.17
C SER A 166 27.38 4.40 12.75
N HIS A 167 27.12 5.53 12.10
CA HIS A 167 26.13 6.54 12.52
C HIS A 167 24.74 6.35 11.90
N LEU A 168 24.54 5.34 11.04
CA LEU A 168 23.28 5.10 10.32
C LEU A 168 22.09 4.87 11.28
N ILE A 169 21.00 5.58 11.07
CA ILE A 169 19.77 5.44 11.88
C ILE A 169 18.76 4.58 11.11
N LEU A 170 18.19 3.57 11.77
CA LEU A 170 17.07 2.80 11.22
C LEU A 170 15.74 3.48 11.55
N ILE A 171 14.96 3.80 10.53
CA ILE A 171 13.56 4.20 10.64
C ILE A 171 12.69 3.05 10.14
N ARG A 172 11.99 2.40 11.06
CA ARG A 172 11.05 1.32 10.74
C ARG A 172 9.72 1.91 10.24
N CYS A 173 9.10 1.23 9.29
CA CYS A 173 7.80 1.65 8.77
C CYS A 173 6.71 1.49 9.84
N VAL A 174 6.11 2.62 10.25
CA VAL A 174 5.00 2.65 11.20
C VAL A 174 3.78 1.90 10.67
N CYS A 175 3.46 2.03 9.37
CA CYS A 175 2.37 1.28 8.74
C CYS A 175 2.57 -0.23 8.87
N HIS A 176 3.78 -0.72 8.58
CA HIS A 176 4.11 -2.13 8.78
C HIS A 176 4.07 -2.54 10.27
N SER A 177 4.44 -1.66 11.20
CA SER A 177 4.33 -1.95 12.64
C SER A 177 2.88 -2.11 13.08
N LEU A 178 2.01 -1.17 12.70
CA LEU A 178 0.57 -1.22 13.00
C LEU A 178 -0.09 -2.45 12.36
N GLN A 179 0.29 -2.74 11.12
CA GLN A 179 -0.10 -3.94 10.39
C GLN A 179 0.23 -5.21 11.17
N LEU A 180 1.51 -5.39 11.55
CA LEU A 180 1.98 -6.58 12.25
C LEU A 180 1.31 -6.73 13.62
N ALA A 181 1.18 -5.64 14.37
CA ALA A 181 0.50 -5.64 15.67
C ALA A 181 -0.97 -6.06 15.55
N THR A 182 -1.68 -5.52 14.56
CA THR A 182 -3.09 -5.86 14.30
C THR A 182 -3.23 -7.33 13.89
N SER A 183 -2.39 -7.80 12.96
CA SER A 183 -2.42 -9.20 12.52
C SER A 183 -2.10 -10.18 13.66
N ALA A 184 -1.12 -9.86 14.51
CA ALA A 184 -0.81 -10.67 15.67
C ALA A 184 -1.98 -10.73 16.66
N ALA A 185 -2.56 -9.57 16.99
CA ALA A 185 -3.69 -9.49 17.92
C ALA A 185 -4.94 -10.25 17.41
N VAL A 186 -5.23 -10.18 16.10
CA VAL A 186 -6.34 -10.92 15.50
C VAL A 186 -6.07 -12.43 15.50
N ALA A 187 -4.87 -12.85 15.12
CA ALA A 187 -4.50 -14.26 15.09
C ALA A 187 -4.52 -14.92 16.48
N GLU A 188 -4.23 -14.16 17.53
CA GLU A 188 -4.25 -14.62 18.92
C GLU A 188 -5.65 -14.53 19.54
N GLY A 189 -6.36 -13.43 19.30
CA GLY A 189 -7.59 -13.09 20.03
C GLY A 189 -8.89 -13.56 19.36
N LEU A 190 -8.89 -13.90 18.07
CA LEU A 190 -10.11 -14.20 17.31
C LEU A 190 -10.14 -15.62 16.74
N PRO A 191 -11.34 -16.19 16.52
CA PRO A 191 -11.49 -17.47 15.84
C PRO A 191 -10.96 -17.41 14.40
N ARG A 192 -10.16 -18.42 14.02
CA ARG A 192 -9.67 -18.60 12.62
C ARG A 192 -10.79 -18.72 11.58
N SER A 193 -12.01 -19.05 12.01
CA SER A 193 -13.19 -19.07 11.14
C SER A 193 -13.47 -17.70 10.52
N LEU A 194 -13.12 -16.58 11.16
CA LEU A 194 -13.40 -15.25 10.62
C LEU A 194 -12.53 -14.90 9.41
N ASP A 195 -11.24 -15.26 9.46
CA ASP A 195 -10.35 -15.10 8.31
C ASP A 195 -10.83 -15.94 7.12
N TYR A 196 -11.29 -17.16 7.42
CA TYR A 196 -11.88 -18.04 6.41
C TYR A 196 -13.16 -17.43 5.83
N LEU A 197 -14.06 -16.90 6.66
CA LEU A 197 -15.32 -16.29 6.20
C LEU A 197 -15.09 -15.16 5.19
N VAL A 198 -14.26 -14.18 5.55
CA VAL A 198 -13.99 -13.02 4.69
C VAL A 198 -13.27 -13.46 3.40
N GLY A 199 -12.32 -14.40 3.50
CA GLY A 199 -11.61 -14.94 2.35
C GLY A 199 -12.50 -15.75 1.41
N ASP A 200 -13.38 -16.61 1.95
CA ASP A 200 -14.25 -17.49 1.18
C ASP A 200 -15.36 -16.69 0.46
N MET A 201 -15.90 -15.65 1.11
CA MET A 201 -16.81 -14.69 0.47
C MET A 201 -16.17 -14.04 -0.76
N TYR A 202 -14.91 -13.59 -0.65
CA TYR A 202 -14.20 -13.06 -1.80
C TYR A 202 -14.02 -14.12 -2.90
N ASN A 203 -13.53 -15.31 -2.53
CA ASN A 203 -13.24 -16.38 -3.49
C ASN A 203 -14.49 -16.84 -4.24
N TRP A 204 -15.65 -16.85 -3.59
CA TRP A 204 -16.94 -17.19 -4.18
C TRP A 204 -17.24 -16.34 -5.42
N PHE A 205 -17.02 -15.02 -5.30
CA PHE A 205 -17.29 -14.07 -6.38
C PHE A 205 -16.14 -13.92 -7.36
N ALA A 206 -14.89 -13.94 -6.89
CA ALA A 206 -13.71 -13.56 -7.67
C ALA A 206 -13.54 -14.32 -9.00
N ARG A 207 -14.03 -15.56 -9.07
CA ARG A 207 -13.81 -16.47 -10.21
C ARG A 207 -15.06 -16.75 -11.04
N SER A 208 -16.19 -16.11 -10.73
CA SER A 208 -17.47 -16.43 -11.39
C SER A 208 -18.27 -15.18 -11.70
N PHE A 209 -18.31 -14.84 -12.99
CA PHE A 209 -19.18 -13.78 -13.50
C PHE A 209 -20.66 -14.09 -13.24
N SER A 210 -21.08 -15.36 -13.39
CA SER A 210 -22.47 -15.78 -13.13
C SER A 210 -22.88 -15.56 -11.67
N ARG A 211 -22.01 -15.88 -10.70
CA ARG A 211 -22.29 -15.62 -9.28
C ARG A 211 -22.34 -14.14 -8.94
N GLN A 212 -21.49 -13.32 -9.58
CA GLN A 212 -21.54 -11.86 -9.44
C GLN A 212 -22.86 -11.30 -9.99
N GLN A 213 -23.28 -11.75 -11.16
CA GLN A 213 -24.52 -11.31 -11.79
C GLN A 213 -25.75 -11.74 -10.97
N ALA A 214 -25.80 -12.99 -10.51
CA ALA A 214 -26.88 -13.48 -9.65
C ALA A 214 -26.99 -12.68 -8.35
N TYR A 215 -25.84 -12.35 -7.73
CA TYR A 215 -25.84 -11.52 -6.52
C TYR A 215 -26.30 -10.10 -6.81
N LYS A 216 -25.85 -9.49 -7.91
CA LYS A 216 -26.28 -8.15 -8.32
C LYS A 216 -27.79 -8.07 -8.56
N GLU A 217 -28.37 -9.06 -9.21
CA GLU A 217 -29.82 -9.15 -9.41
C GLU A 217 -30.57 -9.28 -8.08
N LEU A 218 -30.13 -10.19 -7.21
CA LEU A 218 -30.72 -10.38 -5.89
C LEU A 218 -30.59 -9.12 -5.02
N PHE A 219 -29.43 -8.46 -5.05
CA PHE A 219 -29.17 -7.23 -4.31
C PHE A 219 -30.11 -6.11 -4.76
N GLY A 220 -30.26 -5.90 -6.07
CA GLY A 220 -31.17 -4.91 -6.62
C GLY A 220 -32.64 -5.18 -6.29
N ILE A 221 -33.05 -6.45 -6.19
CA ILE A 221 -34.41 -6.81 -5.73
C ILE A 221 -34.62 -6.45 -4.25
N LEU A 222 -33.61 -6.66 -3.40
CA LEU A 222 -33.71 -6.40 -1.96
C LEU A 222 -33.54 -4.92 -1.59
N ASN A 223 -32.86 -4.14 -2.43
CA ASN A 223 -32.46 -2.75 -2.15
C ASN A 223 -32.94 -1.78 -3.25
N ASP A 224 -34.17 -1.95 -3.74
CA ASP A 224 -34.85 -0.99 -4.64
C ASP A 224 -34.04 -0.55 -5.88
N GLY A 225 -33.28 -1.48 -6.47
CA GLY A 225 -32.48 -1.25 -7.66
C GLY A 225 -31.07 -0.70 -7.43
N GLU A 226 -30.62 -0.61 -6.17
CA GLU A 226 -29.23 -0.26 -5.85
C GLU A 226 -28.23 -1.34 -6.31
N GLU A 227 -26.96 -0.93 -6.39
CA GLU A 227 -25.85 -1.78 -6.85
C GLU A 227 -25.01 -2.26 -5.65
N PRO A 228 -24.61 -3.54 -5.61
CA PRO A 228 -23.78 -4.05 -4.53
C PRO A 228 -22.35 -3.48 -4.56
N LEU A 229 -21.73 -3.40 -3.40
CA LEU A 229 -20.28 -3.18 -3.29
C LEU A 229 -19.53 -4.45 -3.72
N LYS A 230 -18.50 -4.27 -4.53
CA LYS A 230 -17.60 -5.37 -4.91
C LYS A 230 -16.87 -5.89 -3.68
N ILE A 231 -17.00 -7.19 -3.40
CA ILE A 231 -16.25 -7.84 -2.32
C ILE A 231 -14.75 -7.76 -2.63
N VAL A 232 -14.00 -7.18 -1.70
CA VAL A 232 -12.56 -6.93 -1.82
C VAL A 232 -11.78 -8.10 -1.24
N GLN A 233 -10.66 -8.46 -1.88
CA GLN A 233 -9.77 -9.47 -1.34
C GLN A 233 -9.12 -8.99 -0.05
N ALA A 234 -9.30 -9.73 1.03
CA ALA A 234 -8.45 -9.63 2.21
C ALA A 234 -7.04 -10.12 1.84
N CYS A 235 -6.07 -9.22 1.78
CA CYS A 235 -4.67 -9.50 1.56
C CYS A 235 -3.95 -9.60 2.91
N SER A 236 -3.36 -10.75 3.20
CA SER A 236 -2.65 -11.04 4.46
C SER A 236 -1.49 -10.07 4.73
N THR A 237 -0.89 -9.49 3.68
CA THR A 237 0.22 -8.53 3.81
C THR A 237 -0.24 -7.07 3.93
N ARG A 238 -1.52 -6.76 3.73
CA ARG A 238 -2.06 -5.39 3.72
C ARG A 238 -3.43 -5.31 4.41
N TRP A 239 -3.49 -5.03 5.70
CA TRP A 239 -4.70 -4.95 6.51
C TRP A 239 -5.61 -3.78 6.11
N LEU A 240 -5.08 -2.79 5.39
CA LEU A 240 -5.88 -1.82 4.62
C LEU A 240 -6.98 -2.52 3.81
N SER A 241 -6.68 -3.70 3.25
CA SER A 241 -7.65 -4.50 2.51
C SER A 241 -8.61 -5.27 3.43
N ILE A 242 -8.20 -5.64 4.64
CA ILE A 242 -9.04 -6.40 5.58
C ILE A 242 -10.08 -5.49 6.22
N ALA A 243 -9.71 -4.29 6.67
CA ALA A 243 -10.68 -3.29 7.15
C ALA A 243 -11.76 -3.02 6.09
N THR A 244 -11.33 -2.83 4.84
CA THR A 244 -12.23 -2.61 3.70
C THR A 244 -13.10 -3.83 3.43
N ALA A 245 -12.54 -5.04 3.45
CA ALA A 245 -13.29 -6.27 3.22
C ALA A 245 -14.33 -6.53 4.32
N VAL A 246 -13.97 -6.33 5.59
CA VAL A 246 -14.89 -6.44 6.73
C VAL A 246 -16.03 -5.43 6.61
N GLU A 247 -15.73 -4.17 6.25
CA GLU A 247 -16.76 -3.15 6.03
C GLU A 247 -17.71 -3.55 4.89
N CYS A 248 -17.16 -3.97 3.73
CA CYS A 248 -17.97 -4.40 2.59
C CYS A 248 -18.87 -5.61 2.91
N VAL A 249 -18.37 -6.55 3.71
CA VAL A 249 -19.12 -7.74 4.15
C VAL A 249 -20.23 -7.35 5.12
N LEU A 250 -19.93 -6.50 6.11
CA LEU A 250 -20.92 -6.06 7.09
C LEU A 250 -22.03 -5.20 6.47
N HIS A 251 -21.69 -4.31 5.54
CA HIS A 251 -22.64 -3.43 4.86
C HIS A 251 -23.69 -4.20 4.06
N GLN A 252 -23.34 -5.40 3.58
CA GLN A 252 -24.22 -6.21 2.72
C GLN A 252 -24.52 -7.57 3.34
N TRP A 253 -24.44 -7.68 4.68
CA TRP A 253 -24.50 -8.96 5.39
C TRP A 253 -25.80 -9.71 5.12
N THR A 254 -26.92 -9.00 5.13
CA THR A 254 -28.26 -9.56 4.93
C THR A 254 -28.43 -10.11 3.51
N GLU A 255 -27.97 -9.35 2.53
CA GLU A 255 -28.01 -9.70 1.11
C GLU A 255 -27.07 -10.86 0.80
N LEU A 256 -25.87 -10.86 1.36
CA LEU A 256 -24.92 -11.96 1.25
C LEU A 256 -25.50 -13.25 1.85
N LYS A 257 -26.12 -13.17 3.04
CA LYS A 257 -26.81 -14.31 3.67
C LYS A 257 -27.93 -14.84 2.77
N ALA A 258 -28.77 -13.96 2.22
CA ALA A 258 -29.82 -14.33 1.28
C ALA A 258 -29.28 -14.95 -0.02
N HIS A 259 -28.20 -14.39 -0.57
CA HIS A 259 -27.52 -14.93 -1.74
C HIS A 259 -27.04 -16.36 -1.53
N PHE A 260 -26.31 -16.61 -0.44
CA PHE A 260 -25.82 -17.96 -0.15
C PHE A 260 -26.97 -18.93 0.19
N GLN A 261 -28.06 -18.44 0.77
CA GLN A 261 -29.29 -19.22 0.98
C GLN A 261 -29.94 -19.64 -0.34
N VAL A 262 -29.99 -18.77 -1.34
CA VAL A 262 -30.50 -19.12 -2.68
C VAL A 262 -29.53 -20.06 -3.38
N ALA A 263 -28.23 -19.74 -3.39
CA ALA A 263 -27.20 -20.53 -4.06
C ALA A 263 -27.11 -21.96 -3.52
N ARG A 264 -27.22 -22.17 -2.20
CA ARG A 264 -27.20 -23.53 -1.62
C ARG A 264 -28.39 -24.37 -2.08
N LEU A 265 -29.57 -23.76 -2.22
CA LEU A 265 -30.80 -24.45 -2.62
C LEU A 265 -30.84 -24.72 -4.13
N ALA A 266 -30.35 -23.78 -4.94
CA ALA A 266 -30.41 -23.85 -6.39
C ALA A 266 -29.30 -24.74 -6.99
N GLU A 267 -28.10 -24.73 -6.42
CA GLU A 267 -26.93 -25.39 -7.02
C GLU A 267 -26.52 -26.71 -6.34
N ASN A 268 -27.17 -27.12 -5.23
CA ASN A 268 -26.67 -28.18 -4.33
C ASN A 268 -25.15 -28.02 -4.06
N CYS A 269 -24.67 -26.78 -4.06
CA CYS A 269 -23.26 -26.47 -4.04
C CYS A 269 -22.80 -26.40 -2.59
N TYR A 270 -22.04 -27.40 -2.16
CA TYR A 270 -21.39 -27.42 -0.84
C TYR A 270 -20.59 -26.13 -0.57
N CYS A 271 -20.03 -25.51 -1.61
CA CYS A 271 -19.27 -24.26 -1.48
C CYS A 271 -20.14 -23.05 -1.09
N ALA A 272 -21.47 -23.12 -1.20
CA ALA A 272 -22.39 -22.10 -0.69
C ALA A 272 -22.87 -22.40 0.75
N GLU A 273 -22.83 -23.67 1.16
CA GLU A 273 -23.32 -24.11 2.48
C GLU A 273 -22.45 -23.56 3.62
N VAL A 274 -21.13 -23.57 3.44
CA VAL A 274 -20.18 -23.07 4.45
C VAL A 274 -20.37 -21.57 4.71
N PRO A 275 -20.25 -20.67 3.71
CA PRO A 275 -20.46 -19.25 3.94
C PRO A 275 -21.89 -18.93 4.41
N HIS A 276 -22.91 -19.65 3.93
CA HIS A 276 -24.27 -19.52 4.47
C HIS A 276 -24.36 -19.87 5.96
N SER A 277 -23.82 -21.02 6.36
CA SER A 277 -23.81 -21.48 7.75
C SER A 277 -23.11 -20.47 8.66
N MET A 278 -21.98 -19.94 8.21
CA MET A 278 -21.22 -18.93 8.94
C MET A 278 -21.97 -17.58 9.05
N CYS A 279 -22.73 -17.19 8.03
CA CYS A 279 -23.63 -16.03 8.09
C CYS A 279 -24.85 -16.24 9.00
N CYS A 280 -25.25 -17.48 9.25
CA CYS A 280 -26.33 -17.84 10.18
C CYS A 280 -25.86 -17.87 11.63
N ASP A 281 -24.56 -18.00 11.87
CA ASP A 281 -23.98 -17.88 13.20
C ASP A 281 -23.76 -16.40 13.53
N GLU A 282 -24.67 -15.84 14.33
CA GLU A 282 -24.64 -14.44 14.75
C GLU A 282 -23.38 -14.08 15.56
N ILE A 283 -22.65 -15.08 16.11
CA ILE A 283 -21.37 -14.86 16.77
C ILE A 283 -20.33 -14.36 15.76
N ASN A 284 -20.31 -14.88 14.53
CA ASN A 284 -19.37 -14.42 13.50
C ASN A 284 -19.64 -12.97 13.11
N LYS A 285 -20.93 -12.61 12.94
CA LYS A 285 -21.34 -11.22 12.69
C LYS A 285 -20.92 -10.32 13.83
N ALA A 286 -21.12 -10.75 15.07
CA ALA A 286 -20.76 -9.99 16.25
C ALA A 286 -19.24 -9.72 16.29
N TYR A 287 -18.39 -10.72 16.05
CA TYR A 287 -16.94 -10.50 15.98
C TYR A 287 -16.52 -9.51 14.89
N LEU A 288 -17.15 -9.55 13.71
CA LEU A 288 -16.87 -8.57 12.65
C LEU A 288 -17.31 -7.16 13.05
N LEU A 289 -18.47 -7.01 13.69
CA LEU A 289 -18.95 -5.74 14.24
C LEU A 289 -17.99 -5.18 15.31
N PHE A 290 -17.47 -6.05 16.18
CA PHE A 290 -16.43 -5.70 17.15
C PHE A 290 -15.14 -5.21 16.50
N LEU A 291 -14.69 -5.91 15.46
CA LEU A 291 -13.47 -5.58 14.75
C LEU A 291 -13.57 -4.25 14.01
N ARG A 292 -14.70 -3.99 13.35
CA ARG A 292 -14.92 -2.84 12.46
C ARG A 292 -14.35 -1.52 13.01
N PRO A 293 -14.77 -0.99 14.18
CA PRO A 293 -14.28 0.30 14.66
C PRO A 293 -12.77 0.32 14.95
N VAL A 294 -12.20 -0.80 15.42
CA VAL A 294 -10.75 -0.93 15.66
C VAL A 294 -10.00 -0.86 14.33
N LEU A 295 -10.47 -1.62 13.34
CA LEU A 295 -9.85 -1.67 12.02
C LEU A 295 -9.98 -0.32 11.30
N THR A 296 -11.11 0.38 11.42
CA THR A 296 -11.31 1.71 10.85
C THR A 296 -10.33 2.72 11.45
N GLU A 297 -10.14 2.74 12.78
CA GLU A 297 -9.21 3.65 13.44
C GLU A 297 -7.75 3.39 13.03
N VAL A 298 -7.33 2.12 12.98
CA VAL A 298 -5.99 1.73 12.51
C VAL A 298 -5.80 2.11 11.04
N GLN A 299 -6.78 1.83 10.19
CA GLN A 299 -6.74 2.15 8.77
C GLN A 299 -6.64 3.66 8.52
N ARG A 300 -7.34 4.48 9.32
CA ARG A 300 -7.25 5.95 9.25
C ARG A 300 -5.81 6.41 9.44
N VAL A 301 -5.13 5.94 10.49
CA VAL A 301 -3.74 6.35 10.77
C VAL A 301 -2.80 5.84 9.68
N ILE A 302 -2.93 4.58 9.24
CA ILE A 302 -2.11 4.06 8.13
C ILE A 302 -2.25 4.96 6.88
N LYS A 303 -3.48 5.33 6.51
CA LYS A 303 -3.75 6.24 5.38
C LYS A 303 -3.12 7.62 5.59
N SER A 304 -3.10 8.16 6.81
CA SER A 304 -2.39 9.42 7.11
C SER A 304 -0.89 9.32 6.82
N PHE A 305 -0.25 8.21 7.20
CA PHE A 305 1.19 7.97 6.98
C PHE A 305 1.53 7.67 5.50
N GLU A 306 0.60 7.11 4.73
CA GLU A 306 0.78 6.81 3.29
C GLU A 306 0.34 7.96 2.36
N ALA A 307 -0.23 9.03 2.92
CA ALA A 307 -0.69 10.16 2.13
C ALA A 307 0.49 10.87 1.43
N HIS A 308 0.31 11.22 0.15
CA HIS A 308 1.35 11.89 -0.64
C HIS A 308 1.74 13.26 -0.06
N ASN A 309 0.80 13.94 0.59
CA ASN A 309 0.98 15.24 1.25
C ASN A 309 0.73 15.13 2.76
N ALA A 310 1.29 14.10 3.40
CA ALA A 310 1.14 13.90 4.84
C ALA A 310 1.73 15.08 5.63
N ASP A 311 0.97 15.60 6.60
CA ASP A 311 1.45 16.62 7.53
C ASP A 311 2.32 15.94 8.60
N GLN A 312 3.64 15.97 8.39
CA GLN A 312 4.62 15.32 9.26
C GLN A 312 4.51 15.76 10.73
N THR A 313 4.02 16.99 10.99
CA THR A 313 3.88 17.52 12.35
C THR A 313 2.73 16.86 13.12
N LYS A 314 1.76 16.27 12.43
CA LYS A 314 0.58 15.62 13.02
C LYS A 314 0.66 14.10 13.06
N LEU A 315 1.55 13.48 12.30
CA LEU A 315 1.64 12.02 12.20
C LEU A 315 1.90 11.34 13.55
N LEU A 316 2.74 11.95 14.39
CA LEU A 316 2.98 11.44 15.74
C LEU A 316 1.71 11.55 16.60
N ASP A 317 1.03 12.69 16.56
CA ASP A 317 -0.21 12.91 17.31
C ASP A 317 -1.31 11.93 16.87
N ASP A 318 -1.46 11.71 15.57
CA ASP A 318 -2.41 10.73 15.01
C ASP A 318 -2.15 9.31 15.55
N LEU A 319 -0.88 8.91 15.61
CA LEU A 319 -0.48 7.61 16.16
C LEU A 319 -0.76 7.53 17.67
N VAL A 320 -0.41 8.57 18.43
CA VAL A 320 -0.64 8.64 19.88
C VAL A 320 -2.13 8.62 20.20
N GLN A 321 -2.95 9.32 19.40
CA GLN A 321 -4.40 9.32 19.55
C GLN A 321 -5.00 7.95 19.29
N LEU A 322 -4.53 7.22 18.27
CA LEU A 322 -4.93 5.82 18.04
C LEU A 322 -4.60 4.95 19.26
N LEU A 323 -3.35 4.97 19.72
CA LEU A 323 -2.94 4.16 20.87
C LEU A 323 -3.76 4.53 22.12
N SER A 324 -3.94 5.82 22.38
CA SER A 324 -4.75 6.32 23.50
C SER A 324 -6.21 5.87 23.40
N SER A 325 -6.80 5.88 22.20
CA SER A 325 -8.17 5.42 21.94
C SER A 325 -8.31 3.93 22.25
N LEU A 326 -7.39 3.10 21.74
CA LEU A 326 -7.40 1.66 21.97
C LEU A 326 -7.21 1.31 23.45
N ILE A 327 -6.26 1.96 24.11
CA ILE A 327 -5.96 1.76 25.54
C ILE A 327 -7.18 2.12 26.40
N LYS A 328 -7.82 3.27 26.16
CA LYS A 328 -9.01 3.70 26.92
C LYS A 328 -10.21 2.76 26.78
N LYS A 329 -10.30 1.97 25.69
CA LYS A 329 -11.40 1.00 25.50
C LYS A 329 -11.31 -0.20 26.44
N VAL A 330 -10.11 -0.53 26.92
CA VAL A 330 -9.84 -1.73 27.75
C VAL A 330 -9.44 -1.39 29.19
N MET A 331 -9.22 -0.12 29.49
CA MET A 331 -8.78 0.35 30.81
C MET A 331 -9.91 0.81 31.72
N ILE A 332 -9.62 0.83 33.03
CA ILE A 332 -10.51 1.40 34.04
C ILE A 332 -10.74 2.88 33.71
N ARG A 333 -12.01 3.31 33.66
CA ARG A 333 -12.40 4.66 33.19
C ARG A 333 -11.75 5.84 33.91
N THR A 334 -11.34 5.65 35.16
CA THR A 334 -10.71 6.67 35.99
C THR A 334 -9.19 6.68 35.88
N ALA A 335 -8.58 5.67 35.26
CA ALA A 335 -7.14 5.59 35.10
C ALA A 335 -6.68 6.54 33.98
N SER A 336 -5.64 7.33 34.26
CA SER A 336 -4.92 8.14 33.29
C SER A 336 -3.54 7.53 33.12
N VAL A 337 -3.19 7.19 31.88
CA VAL A 337 -1.90 6.58 31.57
C VAL A 337 -1.19 7.35 30.48
N ASP A 338 0.13 7.44 30.63
CA ASP A 338 1.02 7.86 29.58
C ASP A 338 1.36 6.65 28.71
N VAL A 339 1.00 6.74 27.43
CA VAL A 339 1.17 5.69 26.42
C VAL A 339 2.64 5.26 26.25
N TYR A 340 3.59 6.13 26.59
CA TYR A 340 5.02 5.86 26.41
C TYR A 340 5.68 5.19 27.60
N THR A 341 5.18 5.43 28.81
CA THR A 341 5.89 5.09 30.05
C THR A 341 5.12 4.12 30.95
N THR A 342 3.81 4.03 30.78
CA THR A 342 2.96 3.25 31.68
C THR A 342 2.74 1.83 31.17
N ARG A 343 2.80 0.85 32.07
CA ARG A 343 2.43 -0.55 31.79
C ARG A 343 0.91 -0.68 31.83
N VAL A 344 0.28 -0.67 30.67
CA VAL A 344 -1.19 -0.65 30.51
C VAL A 344 -1.87 -1.86 31.16
N GLU A 345 -1.18 -2.99 31.21
CA GLU A 345 -1.67 -4.26 31.75
C GLU A 345 -2.07 -4.15 33.23
N GLU A 346 -1.48 -3.23 33.97
CA GLU A 346 -1.75 -2.99 35.40
C GLU A 346 -3.08 -2.26 35.65
N TYR A 347 -3.72 -1.73 34.60
CA TYR A 347 -4.91 -0.88 34.68
C TYR A 347 -6.08 -1.38 33.82
N LEU A 348 -6.03 -2.63 33.36
CA LEU A 348 -7.11 -3.24 32.58
C LEU A 348 -8.40 -3.33 33.40
N ASP A 349 -9.51 -2.93 32.80
CA ASP A 349 -10.82 -3.10 33.39
C ASP A 349 -11.25 -4.57 33.21
N PRO A 350 -11.60 -5.30 34.28
CA PRO A 350 -12.11 -6.66 34.16
C PRO A 350 -13.46 -6.74 33.42
N LYS A 351 -14.16 -5.62 33.22
CA LYS A 351 -15.38 -5.47 32.41
C LYS A 351 -15.26 -4.26 31.50
N PRO A 352 -14.41 -4.34 30.46
CA PRO A 352 -14.06 -3.19 29.65
C PRO A 352 -15.26 -2.60 28.92
N TYR A 353 -15.26 -1.28 28.74
CA TYR A 353 -16.34 -0.54 28.09
C TYR A 353 -16.71 -1.11 26.70
N ILE A 354 -15.71 -1.60 25.96
CA ILE A 354 -15.93 -2.20 24.64
C ILE A 354 -16.90 -3.39 24.67
N LEU A 355 -16.92 -4.15 25.77
CA LEU A 355 -17.86 -5.26 25.96
C LEU A 355 -19.30 -4.76 26.11
N SER A 356 -19.51 -3.59 26.72
CA SER A 356 -20.84 -2.98 26.86
C SER A 356 -21.37 -2.37 25.56
N LEU A 357 -20.48 -1.90 24.67
CA LEU A 357 -20.84 -1.49 23.30
C LEU A 357 -21.20 -2.71 22.45
N PHE A 358 -20.41 -3.78 22.55
CA PHE A 358 -20.64 -5.04 21.86
C PHE A 358 -22.00 -5.67 22.20
N ILE A 359 -22.37 -5.71 23.49
CA ILE A 359 -23.67 -6.24 23.93
C ILE A 359 -24.84 -5.40 23.38
N ARG A 360 -24.66 -4.11 23.12
CA ARG A 360 -25.72 -3.23 22.58
C ARG A 360 -25.90 -3.32 21.06
N GLU A 361 -24.87 -3.68 20.31
CA GLU A 361 -24.97 -3.87 18.85
C GLU A 361 -25.30 -5.32 18.47
N ALA A 362 -25.03 -6.28 19.35
CA ALA A 362 -25.33 -7.71 19.15
C ALA A 362 -26.74 -8.12 19.63
N CYS A 363 -27.40 -7.29 20.43
CA CYS A 363 -28.82 -7.41 20.81
C CYS A 363 -29.67 -6.44 19.99
#